data_AF-A0A7S2WG38-F1
#
_entry.id   AF-A0A7S2WG38-F1
#
_cell.length_a   1.000
_cell.length_b   1.000
_cell.length_c   1.000
_cell.angle_alpha   90.00
_cell.angle_beta   90.00
_cell.angle_gamma   90.00
#
_symmetry.space_group_name_H-M   'P 1'
#
loop_
_entity.id
_entity.type
_entity.pdbx_description
1 polymer ?
#
loop_
_entity_poly.entity_id
_entity_poly.type
_entity_poly.pdbx_seq_one_letter_code
_entity_poly.pdbx_strand_id
1 'polypeptide(L)'
;NGDGNEGEHSWKERLAAFTGNFLEWYDFSVYGYFSDVIGSVFFPEEKNKVSRLALSFTVFGAAFFSRPIGSILIGRLGDKYGTKVAIEISILLMGFSSFAV
;
A
#
# COMPACT_ATOMS: atom_id res chain seq x y z
N ASN A 1 -5.43 42.69 -3.45
CA ASN A 1 -4.38 41.91 -2.78
C ASN A 1 -5.04 40.68 -2.19
N GLY A 2 -4.88 39.50 -2.78
CA GLY A 2 -5.48 38.29 -2.20
C GLY A 2 -5.63 37.05 -3.09
N ASP A 3 -5.10 37.02 -4.31
CA ASP A 3 -5.18 35.83 -5.17
C ASP A 3 -3.79 35.39 -5.61
N GLY A 4 -3.15 34.53 -4.81
CA GLY A 4 -1.81 34.03 -5.10
C GLY A 4 -1.46 32.73 -4.41
N ASN A 5 -2.42 32.02 -3.80
CA ASN A 5 -2.12 30.82 -3.01
C ASN A 5 -3.07 29.63 -3.25
N GLU A 6 -3.95 29.69 -4.26
CA GLU A 6 -4.81 28.55 -4.61
C GLU A 6 -4.06 27.52 -5.49
N GLY A 7 -3.11 27.99 -6.31
CA GLY A 7 -2.28 27.14 -7.16
C GLY A 7 -1.24 26.32 -6.38
N GLU A 8 -0.72 26.85 -5.27
CA GLU A 8 0.38 26.23 -4.50
C GLU A 8 -0.07 25.04 -3.62
N HIS A 9 -1.33 25.00 -3.20
CA HIS A 9 -1.86 23.88 -2.42
C HIS A 9 -2.26 22.69 -3.32
N SER A 10 -2.85 22.96 -4.49
CA SER A 10 -3.31 21.93 -5.44
C SER A 10 -2.17 21.05 -5.98
N TRP A 11 -1.01 21.63 -6.33
CA TRP A 11 0.09 20.81 -6.88
C TRP A 11 0.75 19.93 -5.80
N LYS A 12 0.80 20.40 -4.54
CA LYS A 12 1.31 19.62 -3.40
C LYS A 12 0.43 18.42 -3.10
N GLU A 13 -0.89 18.60 -3.13
CA GLU A 13 -1.86 17.51 -2.96
C GLU A 13 -1.77 16.48 -4.09
N ARG A 14 -1.66 16.95 -5.34
CA ARG A 14 -1.49 16.08 -6.51
C ARG A 14 -0.17 15.30 -6.47
N LEU A 15 0.90 15.93 -6.00
CA LEU A 15 2.17 15.24 -5.79
C LEU A 15 2.09 14.22 -4.65
N ALA A 16 1.43 14.55 -3.53
CA ALA A 16 1.24 13.60 -2.44
C ALA A 16 0.46 12.35 -2.92
N ALA A 17 -0.61 12.54 -3.70
CA ALA A 17 -1.35 11.43 -4.31
C ALA A 17 -0.51 10.62 -5.31
N PHE A 18 0.28 11.29 -6.14
CA PHE A 18 1.19 10.64 -7.09
C PHE A 18 2.26 9.82 -6.38
N THR A 19 2.92 10.41 -5.38
CA THR A 19 3.96 9.74 -4.58
C THR A 19 3.39 8.54 -3.84
N GLY A 20 2.19 8.64 -3.27
CA GLY A 20 1.51 7.50 -2.64
C GLY A 20 1.24 6.36 -3.63
N ASN A 21 0.68 6.67 -4.80
CA ASN A 21 0.46 5.67 -5.85
C ASN A 21 1.78 5.06 -6.35
N PHE A 22 2.83 5.87 -6.50
CA PHE A 22 4.15 5.39 -6.91
C PHE A 22 4.77 4.45 -5.87
N LEU A 23 4.72 4.80 -4.59
CA LEU A 23 5.20 3.96 -3.48
C LEU A 23 4.45 2.63 -3.44
N GLU A 24 3.15 2.66 -3.63
CA GLU A 24 2.34 1.45 -3.68
C GLU A 24 2.73 0.55 -4.86
N TRP A 25 2.94 1.11 -6.06
CA TRP A 25 3.44 0.35 -7.21
C TRP A 25 4.88 -0.14 -7.04
N TYR A 26 5.71 0.62 -6.32
CA TYR A 26 7.07 0.24 -5.97
C TYR A 26 7.05 -1.01 -5.09
N ASP A 27 6.27 -1.00 -4.00
CA ASP A 27 6.15 -2.16 -3.10
C ASP A 27 5.64 -3.40 -3.83
N PHE A 28 4.65 -3.26 -4.72
CA PHE A 28 4.17 -4.39 -5.53
C PHE A 28 5.23 -4.95 -6.49
N SER A 29 6.01 -4.07 -7.10
CA SER A 29 7.08 -4.48 -8.02
C SER A 29 8.20 -5.19 -7.28
N VAL A 30 8.60 -4.67 -6.12
CA VAL A 30 9.60 -5.30 -5.24
C VAL A 30 9.11 -6.65 -4.76
N TYR A 31 7.86 -6.76 -4.28
CA TYR A 31 7.28 -8.04 -3.87
C TYR A 31 7.29 -9.06 -5.00
N GLY A 32 6.86 -8.67 -6.21
CA GLY A 32 6.86 -9.55 -7.37
C GLY A 32 8.25 -10.06 -7.72
N TYR A 33 9.27 -9.19 -7.66
CA TYR A 33 10.66 -9.56 -7.90
C TYR A 33 11.20 -10.55 -6.85
N PHE A 34 10.85 -10.33 -5.58
CA PHE A 34 11.26 -11.20 -4.47
C PHE A 34 10.32 -12.38 -4.21
N SER A 35 9.31 -12.62 -5.04
CA SER A 35 8.28 -13.65 -4.86
C SER A 35 8.86 -15.06 -4.62
N ASP A 36 9.92 -15.45 -5.34
CA ASP A 36 10.59 -16.75 -5.14
C ASP A 36 11.29 -16.85 -3.78
N VAL A 37 11.94 -15.76 -3.35
CA VAL A 37 12.62 -15.67 -2.05
C VAL A 37 11.58 -15.69 -0.92
N ILE A 38 10.55 -14.86 -1.01
CA ILE A 38 9.43 -14.80 -0.05
C ILE A 38 8.79 -16.18 0.06
N GLY A 39 8.59 -16.87 -1.07
CA GLY A 39 8.07 -18.23 -1.07
C GLY A 39 8.92 -19.18 -0.27
N SER A 40 10.24 -19.12 -0.46
CA SER A 40 11.19 -19.97 0.27
C SER A 40 11.24 -19.72 1.77
N VAL A 41 11.04 -18.47 2.20
CA VAL A 41 11.17 -18.06 3.60
C VAL A 41 9.86 -18.26 4.37
N PHE A 42 8.72 -17.89 3.78
CA PHE A 42 7.41 -17.96 4.44
C PHE A 42 6.69 -19.30 4.25
N PHE A 43 7.02 -20.06 3.20
CA PHE A 43 6.46 -21.38 2.95
C PHE A 43 7.57 -22.45 2.84
N PRO A 44 8.38 -22.65 3.89
CA PRO A 44 9.48 -23.62 3.88
C PRO A 44 8.99 -25.08 3.88
N GLU A 45 7.76 -25.32 4.33
CA GLU A 45 7.15 -26.67 4.41
C GLU A 45 6.80 -27.23 3.03
N GLU A 46 6.65 -26.37 2.01
CA GLU A 46 6.35 -26.78 0.64
C GLU A 46 7.60 -27.27 -0.11
N LYS A 47 7.66 -28.58 -0.35
CA LYS A 47 8.78 -29.25 -1.03
C LYS A 47 8.80 -29.00 -2.55
N ASN A 48 7.65 -28.66 -3.13
CA ASN A 48 7.54 -28.40 -4.55
C ASN A 48 7.74 -26.90 -4.85
N LYS A 49 8.80 -26.56 -5.59
CA LYS A 49 9.12 -25.18 -5.99
C LYS A 49 7.95 -24.46 -6.66
N VAL A 50 7.18 -25.16 -7.50
CA VAL A 50 6.05 -24.57 -8.23
C VAL A 50 4.90 -24.23 -7.29
N SER A 51 4.59 -25.13 -6.35
CA SER A 51 3.56 -24.90 -5.31
C SER A 51 3.91 -23.69 -4.44
N ARG A 52 5.17 -23.62 -4.02
CA ARG A 52 5.69 -22.54 -3.18
C ARG A 52 5.61 -21.17 -3.86
N LEU A 53 6.00 -21.10 -5.12
CA LEU A 53 5.88 -19.87 -5.92
C LEU A 53 4.41 -19.48 -6.14
N ALA A 54 3.54 -20.46 -6.36
CA ALA A 54 2.09 -20.22 -6.49
C ALA A 54 1.48 -19.66 -5.20
N LEU A 55 1.94 -20.10 -4.02
CA LEU A 55 1.54 -19.52 -2.72
C LEU A 55 2.01 -18.06 -2.58
N SER A 56 3.27 -17.75 -2.95
CA SER A 56 3.74 -16.34 -2.99
C SER A 56 2.88 -15.45 -3.88
N PHE A 57 2.52 -15.95 -5.07
CA PHE A 57 1.63 -15.24 -5.99
C PHE A 57 0.18 -15.18 -5.48
N THR A 58 -0.25 -16.13 -4.66
CA THR A 58 -1.57 -16.07 -4.01
C THR A 58 -1.60 -14.93 -3.00
N VAL A 59 -0.55 -14.76 -2.21
CA VAL A 59 -0.40 -13.60 -1.31
C VAL A 59 -0.33 -12.29 -2.11
N PHE A 60 0.38 -12.27 -3.24
CA PHE A 60 0.35 -11.13 -4.16
C PHE A 60 -1.06 -10.83 -4.68
N GLY A 61 -1.81 -11.87 -5.07
CA GLY A 61 -3.21 -11.79 -5.47
C GLY A 61 -4.12 -11.24 -4.37
N ALA A 62 -3.92 -11.65 -3.12
CA ALA A 62 -4.66 -11.15 -1.97
C ALA A 62 -4.49 -9.63 -1.76
N ALA A 63 -3.34 -9.07 -2.15
CA ALA A 63 -3.10 -7.63 -2.07
C ALA A 63 -4.03 -6.82 -3.00
N PHE A 64 -4.49 -7.39 -4.12
CA PHE A 64 -5.47 -6.72 -4.99
C PHE A 64 -6.82 -6.52 -4.31
N PHE A 65 -7.22 -7.43 -3.41
CA PHE A 65 -8.43 -7.28 -2.60
C PHE A 65 -8.24 -6.31 -1.44
N SER A 66 -7.00 -6.19 -0.95
CA SER A 66 -6.66 -5.26 0.13
C SER A 66 -6.88 -3.80 -0.28
N ARG A 67 -6.73 -3.46 -1.57
CA ARG A 67 -7.01 -2.12 -2.12
C ARG A 67 -8.46 -1.67 -1.94
N PRO A 68 -9.49 -2.38 -2.45
CA PRO A 68 -10.91 -2.06 -2.18
C PRO A 68 -11.25 -2.01 -0.69
N ILE A 69 -10.72 -2.94 0.09
CA ILE A 69 -11.02 -3.02 1.52
C ILE A 69 -10.43 -1.81 2.26
N GLY A 70 -9.16 -1.49 1.98
CA GLY A 70 -8.47 -0.33 2.53
C GLY A 70 -9.10 0.98 2.09
N SER A 71 -9.50 1.11 0.82
CA SER A 71 -10.13 2.34 0.31
C SER A 71 -11.53 2.57 0.89
N ILE A 72 -12.31 1.53 1.15
CA ILE A 72 -13.61 1.67 1.81
C ILE A 72 -13.43 2.08 3.29
N LEU A 73 -12.48 1.46 4.00
CA LEU A 73 -12.23 1.75 5.41
C LEU A 73 -11.65 3.16 5.59
N ILE A 74 -10.56 3.48 4.90
CA ILE A 74 -9.89 4.78 4.99
C ILE A 74 -10.70 5.87 4.31
N GLY A 75 -11.42 5.56 3.23
CA GLY A 75 -12.32 6.50 2.57
C GLY A 75 -13.47 6.94 3.48
N ARG A 76 -14.12 6.01 4.18
CA ARG A 76 -15.17 6.36 5.17
C ARG A 76 -14.62 7.17 6.35
N LEU A 77 -13.41 6.87 6.79
CA LEU A 77 -12.74 7.64 7.85
C LEU A 77 -12.36 9.05 7.35
N GLY A 78 -11.86 9.17 6.12
CA GLY A 78 -11.53 10.44 5.48
C GLY A 78 -12.76 11.32 5.23
N ASP A 79 -13.88 10.74 4.80
CA ASP A 79 -15.13 11.46 4.58
C ASP A 79 -15.73 12.01 5.89
N LYS A 80 -15.54 11.30 7.00
CA LYS A 80 -16.11 11.67 8.31
C LYS A 80 -15.21 12.59 9.14
N TYR A 81 -13.89 12.42 9.06
CA TYR A 81 -12.91 13.11 9.93
C TYR A 81 -11.93 14.01 9.15
N GLY A 82 -12.02 14.06 7.82
CA GLY A 82 -11.18 14.87 6.94
C GLY A 82 -9.97 14.13 6.36
N THR A 83 -9.53 14.54 5.17
CA THR A 83 -8.43 13.91 4.39
C THR A 83 -7.11 13.81 5.16
N LYS A 84 -6.82 14.76 6.05
CA LYS A 84 -5.61 14.71 6.89
C LYS A 84 -5.57 13.48 7.80
N VAL A 85 -6.70 13.13 8.42
CA VAL A 85 -6.82 11.98 9.32
C VAL A 85 -6.62 10.67 8.56
N ALA A 86 -7.09 10.59 7.31
CA ALA A 86 -6.84 9.44 6.45
C ALA A 86 -5.35 9.21 6.17
N ILE A 87 -4.59 10.30 5.94
CA ILE A 87 -3.14 10.23 5.70
C ILE A 87 -2.40 9.81 6.98
N GLU A 88 -2.73 10.40 8.12
CA GLU A 88 -2.12 10.06 9.42
C GLU A 88 -2.37 8.59 9.78
N ILE A 89 -3.60 8.10 9.64
CA ILE A 89 -3.95 6.70 9.90
C ILE A 89 -3.18 5.76 8.95
N SER A 90 -3.05 6.12 7.67
CA SER A 90 -2.31 5.31 6.70
C SER A 90 -0.84 5.17 7.10
N ILE A 91 -0.20 6.26 7.55
CA ILE A 91 1.19 6.27 8.00
C ILE A 91 1.35 5.43 9.29
N LEU A 92 0.44 5.57 10.25
CA LEU A 92 0.47 4.78 11.48
C LEU A 92 0.26 3.29 11.20
N LEU A 93 -0.64 2.95 10.28
CA LEU A 93 -0.92 1.58 9.87
C LEU A 93 0.29 0.94 9.20
N MET A 94 0.95 1.65 8.28
CA MET A 94 2.21 1.20 7.66
C MET A 94 3.29 0.97 8.72
N GLY A 95 3.50 1.92 9.64
CA GLY A 95 4.50 1.79 10.69
C GLY A 95 4.23 0.61 11.63
N PHE A 96 2.97 0.38 12.00
CA PHE A 96 2.59 -0.75 12.84
C PHE A 96 2.79 -2.10 12.12
N SER A 97 2.47 -2.17 10.83
CA SER A 97 2.67 -3.37 10.02
C SER A 97 4.15 -3.75 9.92
N SER A 98 5.04 -2.78 9.71
CA SER A 98 6.49 -3.04 9.61
C SER A 98 7.12 -3.48 10.93
N PHE A 99 6.52 -3.13 12.07
CA PHE A 99 6.97 -3.63 13.38
C PHE A 99 6.42 -5.02 13.72
N ALA A 100 5.29 -5.39 13.13
CA ALA A 100 4.61 -6.65 13.43
C ALA A 100 5.15 -7.84 12.61
N VAL A 101 5.75 -7.56 11.44
CA VAL A 101 6.49 -8.51 10.59
C VAL A 101 7.93 -8.62 11.06
#